data_AF-A0A1H6DS74-F1
#
_entry.id   AF-A0A1H6DS74-F1
#
_cell.length_a   1.000
_cell.length_b   1.000
_cell.length_c   1.000
_cell.angle_alpha   90.00
_cell.angle_beta   90.00
_cell.angle_gamma   90.00
#
_symmetry.space_group_name_H-M   'P 1'
#
loop_
_entity.id
_entity.type
_entity.pdbx_description
1 polymer ?
#
loop_
_entity_poly.entity_id
_entity_poly.type
_entity_poly.pdbx_seq_one_letter_code
_entity_poly.pdbx_strand_id
1 'polypeptide(L)'
;MSLSCREVDNIFQSIVIQVQDPPQMLNASMAAFKPEDPTRMEWRYELRGFVRGLTVTGQLNGNVLKQTDRLFQQPKDGQTRPGRIHLFSIDVFAHAPGKKGRIFQFDVAAMNPMDAYVQLTKRLVYRTIPDVYQVEVFESALADREATQQPARLFGEDELIFVTDNGQTK
;
A
#
# COMPACT_ATOMS: atom_id res chain seq x y z
N MET A 1 12.97 10.41 -12.64
CA MET A 1 12.41 10.73 -13.97
C MET A 1 10.91 10.47 -13.94
N SER A 2 10.11 11.39 -14.45
CA SER A 2 8.66 11.22 -14.64
C SER A 2 8.43 10.42 -15.92
N LEU A 3 7.62 9.36 -15.85
CA LEU A 3 7.15 8.63 -17.04
C LEU A 3 6.02 9.43 -17.70
N SER A 4 5.99 9.46 -19.02
CA SER A 4 4.88 10.02 -19.77
C SER A 4 3.66 9.10 -19.70
N CYS A 5 2.44 9.66 -19.85
CA CYS A 5 1.21 8.86 -19.91
C CYS A 5 1.29 7.77 -20.99
N ARG A 6 1.94 8.07 -22.13
CA ARG A 6 2.14 7.12 -23.23
C ARG A 6 3.02 5.94 -22.85
N GLU A 7 4.05 6.15 -22.04
CA GLU A 7 4.90 5.06 -21.53
C GLU A 7 4.14 4.17 -20.56
N VAL A 8 3.31 4.75 -19.69
CA VAL A 8 2.44 4.00 -18.79
C VAL A 8 1.43 3.18 -19.58
N ASP A 9 0.76 3.77 -20.57
CA ASP A 9 -0.21 3.09 -21.43
C ASP A 9 0.40 1.87 -22.14
N ASN A 10 1.61 2.02 -22.68
CA ASN A 10 2.31 0.94 -23.35
C ASN A 10 2.62 -0.24 -22.42
N ILE A 11 2.92 0.03 -21.14
CA ILE A 11 3.19 -1.00 -20.13
C ILE A 11 1.90 -1.73 -19.75
N PHE A 12 0.80 -1.00 -19.55
CA PHE A 12 -0.48 -1.63 -19.25
C PHE A 12 -0.99 -2.49 -20.42
N GLN A 13 -0.85 -2.01 -21.66
CA GLN A 13 -1.19 -2.79 -22.85
C GLN A 13 -0.31 -4.03 -23.01
N SER A 14 0.99 -3.94 -22.72
CA SER A 14 1.88 -5.11 -22.84
C SER A 14 1.54 -6.20 -21.82
N ILE A 15 1.07 -5.82 -20.63
CA ILE A 15 0.58 -6.77 -19.62
C ILE A 15 -0.68 -7.47 -20.14
N VAL A 16 -1.68 -6.73 -20.60
CA VAL A 16 -2.96 -7.30 -21.09
C VAL A 16 -2.76 -8.27 -22.25
N ILE A 17 -1.89 -7.92 -23.21
CA ILE A 17 -1.62 -8.76 -24.40
C ILE A 17 -0.93 -10.09 -24.05
N GLN A 18 -0.16 -10.13 -22.95
CA GLN A 18 0.68 -11.29 -22.61
C GLN A 18 0.04 -12.26 -21.60
N VAL A 19 -1.20 -12.00 -21.20
CA VAL A 19 -1.96 -12.94 -20.36
C VAL A 19 -2.53 -14.04 -21.26
N GLN A 20 -2.22 -15.29 -20.95
CA GLN A 20 -2.87 -16.43 -21.61
C GLN A 20 -4.31 -16.54 -21.12
N ASP A 21 -5.28 -16.53 -22.05
CA ASP A 21 -6.72 -16.57 -21.77
C ASP A 21 -7.16 -15.60 -20.66
N PRO A 22 -7.06 -14.28 -20.89
CA PRO A 22 -7.35 -13.29 -19.86
C PRO A 22 -8.82 -13.44 -19.40
N PRO A 23 -9.07 -13.71 -18.11
CA PRO A 23 -10.42 -13.61 -17.56
C PRO A 23 -10.96 -12.22 -17.88
N GLN A 24 -12.23 -12.07 -18.26
CA GLN A 24 -12.83 -10.74 -18.53
C GLN A 24 -12.59 -9.75 -17.38
N MET A 25 -12.50 -10.26 -16.14
CA MET A 25 -12.19 -9.46 -14.95
C MET A 25 -10.80 -8.84 -14.96
N LEU A 26 -9.81 -9.41 -15.66
CA LEU A 26 -8.45 -8.89 -15.69
C LEU A 26 -8.36 -7.54 -16.40
N ASN A 27 -9.10 -7.36 -17.50
CA ASN A 27 -9.15 -6.07 -18.19
C ASN A 27 -9.78 -4.98 -17.31
N ALA A 28 -10.82 -5.34 -16.55
CA ALA A 28 -11.44 -4.44 -15.58
C ALA A 28 -10.48 -4.10 -14.42
N SER A 29 -9.77 -5.10 -13.86
CA SER A 29 -8.77 -4.88 -12.81
C SER A 29 -7.59 -4.04 -13.30
N MET A 30 -7.11 -4.27 -14.52
CA MET A 30 -6.03 -3.48 -15.13
C MET A 30 -6.45 -2.04 -15.41
N ALA A 31 -7.70 -1.81 -15.82
CA ALA A 31 -8.25 -0.46 -15.96
C ALA A 31 -8.34 0.26 -14.61
N ALA A 32 -8.70 -0.46 -13.53
CA ALA A 32 -8.74 0.08 -12.17
C ALA A 32 -7.35 0.44 -11.62
N PHE A 33 -6.29 -0.29 -12.01
CA PHE A 33 -4.92 0.00 -11.59
C PHE A 33 -4.25 1.15 -12.37
N LYS A 34 -4.87 1.62 -13.45
CA LYS A 34 -4.28 2.67 -14.28
C LYS A 34 -4.26 3.98 -13.48
N PRO A 35 -3.09 4.58 -13.24
CA PRO A 35 -3.01 5.80 -12.44
C PRO A 35 -3.65 6.97 -13.16
N GLU A 36 -4.43 7.76 -12.43
CA GLU A 36 -4.89 9.09 -12.88
C GLU A 36 -3.70 10.05 -13.05
N ASP A 37 -2.69 9.92 -12.18
CA ASP A 37 -1.44 10.67 -12.21
C ASP A 37 -0.21 9.73 -12.31
N PRO A 38 0.42 9.62 -13.50
CA PRO A 38 1.63 8.83 -13.73
C PRO A 38 2.85 9.23 -12.89
N THR A 39 2.84 10.44 -12.35
CA THR A 39 3.97 10.99 -11.57
C THR A 39 4.01 10.45 -10.14
N ARG A 40 2.86 10.02 -9.60
CA ARG A 40 2.80 9.33 -8.31
C ARG A 40 3.51 7.99 -8.40
N MET A 41 4.13 7.54 -7.30
CA MET A 41 4.86 6.26 -7.30
C MET A 41 4.04 5.09 -6.78
N GLU A 42 2.89 5.36 -6.17
CA GLU A 42 2.07 4.43 -5.39
C GLU A 42 1.55 3.29 -6.26
N TRP A 43 0.95 3.66 -7.40
CA TRP A 43 0.47 2.72 -8.42
C TRP A 43 1.56 1.80 -8.96
N ARG A 44 2.83 2.23 -8.97
CA ARG A 44 3.93 1.41 -9.47
C ARG A 44 4.08 0.19 -8.58
N TYR A 45 4.19 0.39 -7.26
CA TYR A 45 4.36 -0.68 -6.27
C TYR A 45 3.20 -1.67 -6.28
N GLU A 46 1.97 -1.17 -6.38
CA GLU A 46 0.77 -1.99 -6.50
C GLU A 46 0.79 -2.84 -7.79
N LEU A 47 1.08 -2.21 -8.94
CA LEU A 47 1.23 -2.90 -10.22
C LEU A 47 2.30 -3.99 -10.18
N ARG A 48 3.42 -3.75 -9.50
CA ARG A 48 4.48 -4.77 -9.35
C ARG A 48 4.03 -5.95 -8.51
N GLY A 49 3.32 -5.70 -7.42
CA GLY A 49 2.74 -6.75 -6.59
C GLY A 49 1.76 -7.60 -7.40
N PHE A 50 0.88 -6.95 -8.15
CA PHE A 50 -0.10 -7.58 -9.02
C PHE A 50 0.56 -8.45 -10.11
N VAL A 51 1.52 -7.90 -10.86
CA VAL A 51 2.24 -8.61 -11.93
C VAL A 51 3.07 -9.77 -11.38
N ARG A 52 3.67 -9.63 -10.18
CA ARG A 52 4.32 -10.75 -9.50
C ARG A 52 3.34 -11.86 -9.16
N GLY A 53 2.17 -11.52 -8.62
CA GLY A 53 1.11 -12.48 -8.32
C GLY A 53 0.71 -13.30 -9.54
N LEU A 54 0.40 -12.62 -10.65
CA LEU A 54 0.05 -13.25 -11.93
C LEU A 54 1.18 -14.11 -12.51
N THR A 55 2.44 -13.70 -12.32
CA THR A 55 3.60 -14.49 -12.78
C THR A 55 3.75 -15.77 -11.97
N VAL A 56 3.59 -15.71 -10.64
CA VAL A 56 3.70 -16.86 -9.73
C VAL A 56 2.58 -17.87 -9.97
N THR A 57 1.38 -17.41 -10.31
CA THR A 57 0.24 -18.28 -10.64
C THR A 57 0.27 -18.82 -12.07
N GLY A 58 1.33 -18.52 -12.84
CA GLY A 58 1.49 -18.99 -14.23
C GLY A 58 0.60 -18.30 -15.25
N GLN A 59 -0.11 -17.23 -14.86
CA GLN A 59 -1.00 -16.47 -15.74
C GLN A 59 -0.24 -15.44 -16.61
N LEU A 60 0.99 -15.10 -16.24
CA LEU A 60 1.89 -14.24 -17.02
C LEU A 60 3.24 -14.90 -17.28
N ASN A 61 3.78 -14.65 -18.47
CA ASN A 61 5.17 -14.98 -18.78
C ASN A 61 6.12 -14.04 -18.00
N GLY A 62 7.20 -14.60 -17.43
CA GLY A 62 8.21 -13.85 -16.66
C GLY A 62 8.91 -12.69 -17.41
N ASN A 63 8.75 -12.59 -18.74
CA ASN A 63 9.19 -11.43 -19.51
C ASN A 63 8.43 -10.14 -19.15
N VAL A 64 7.16 -10.22 -18.73
CA VAL A 64 6.35 -9.06 -18.30
C VAL A 64 6.89 -8.45 -17.01
N LEU A 65 7.35 -9.30 -16.07
CA LEU A 65 7.96 -8.85 -14.82
C LEU A 65 9.17 -7.93 -15.08
N LYS A 66 10.05 -8.30 -16.03
CA LYS A 66 11.21 -7.50 -16.41
C LYS A 66 10.84 -6.13 -17.01
N GLN A 67 9.71 -6.04 -17.71
CA GLN A 67 9.21 -4.75 -18.23
C GLN A 67 8.73 -3.85 -17.09
N THR A 68 8.04 -4.42 -16.10
CA THR A 68 7.57 -3.67 -14.93
C THR A 68 8.69 -3.26 -13.98
N ASP A 69 9.79 -4.02 -13.88
CA ASP A 69 10.95 -3.60 -13.07
C ASP A 69 11.61 -2.32 -13.60
N ARG A 70 11.43 -1.97 -14.90
CA ARG A 70 11.88 -0.68 -15.45
C ARG A 70 11.15 0.53 -14.86
N LEU A 71 9.97 0.33 -14.24
CA LEU A 71 9.25 1.36 -13.49
C LEU A 71 9.95 1.73 -12.17
N PHE A 72 10.88 0.89 -11.70
CA PHE A 72 11.55 0.97 -10.40
C PHE A 72 13.04 1.20 -10.53
N GLN A 73 13.45 2.14 -11.39
CA GLN A 73 14.86 2.52 -11.45
C GLN A 73 15.33 3.03 -10.08
N GLN A 74 16.50 2.55 -9.63
CA GLN A 74 17.12 3.07 -8.42
C GLN A 74 17.36 4.57 -8.58
N PRO A 75 17.11 5.40 -7.53
CA PRO A 75 17.49 6.80 -7.55
C PRO A 75 18.99 6.91 -7.81
N LYS A 76 19.40 7.86 -8.67
CA LYS A 76 20.82 8.19 -8.83
C LYS A 76 21.37 8.70 -7.50
N ASP A 77 22.65 8.42 -7.22
CA ASP A 77 23.32 8.90 -6.01
C ASP A 77 23.13 10.43 -5.84
N GLY A 78 22.76 10.85 -4.63
CA GLY A 78 22.49 12.25 -4.30
C GLY A 78 21.06 12.75 -4.56
N GLN A 79 20.16 11.94 -5.13
CA GLN A 79 18.73 12.30 -5.20
C GLN A 79 18.00 11.92 -3.92
N THR A 80 17.21 12.86 -3.39
CA THR A 80 16.32 12.63 -2.25
C THR A 80 15.41 11.44 -2.56
N ARG A 81 15.47 10.40 -1.72
CA ARG A 81 14.61 9.22 -1.86
C ARG A 81 13.15 9.68 -1.68
N PRO A 82 12.29 9.60 -2.70
CA PRO A 82 10.95 10.19 -2.63
C PRO A 82 10.09 9.61 -1.51
N GLY A 83 10.40 8.40 -1.03
CA GLY A 83 9.58 7.66 -0.07
C GLY A 83 9.77 7.97 1.41
N ARG A 84 10.38 9.10 1.79
CA ARG A 84 10.53 9.50 3.20
C ARG A 84 10.14 10.95 3.51
N ILE A 85 9.54 11.65 2.56
CA ILE A 85 9.17 13.07 2.71
C ILE A 85 7.71 13.20 3.18
N HIS A 86 6.85 12.25 2.81
CA HIS A 86 5.43 12.32 3.14
C HIS A 86 5.17 11.71 4.51
N LEU A 87 4.60 12.53 5.39
CA LEU A 87 4.18 12.16 6.73
C LEU A 87 2.69 11.83 6.69
N PHE A 88 2.38 10.60 7.06
CA PHE A 88 1.03 10.13 7.30
C PHE A 88 0.80 10.09 8.81
N SER A 89 -0.40 10.44 9.25
CA SER A 89 -0.83 10.16 10.61
C SER A 89 -1.72 8.93 10.64
N ILE A 90 -1.60 8.15 11.71
CA ILE A 90 -2.30 6.89 11.87
C ILE A 90 -2.96 6.86 13.24
N ASP A 91 -4.26 6.56 13.26
CA ASP A 91 -5.03 6.28 14.46
C ASP A 91 -5.24 4.76 14.59
N VAL A 92 -4.85 4.20 15.73
CA VAL A 92 -4.96 2.78 16.06
C VAL A 92 -5.98 2.63 17.16
N PHE A 93 -7.09 1.96 16.85
CA PHE A 93 -8.18 1.71 17.76
C PHE A 93 -8.02 0.33 18.40
N ALA A 94 -8.05 0.31 19.72
CA ALA A 94 -7.85 -0.91 20.50
C ALA A 94 -8.81 -1.00 21.68
N HIS A 95 -9.20 -2.22 22.02
CA HIS A 95 -9.94 -2.48 23.24
C HIS A 95 -9.01 -2.43 24.45
N ALA A 96 -9.52 -1.86 25.54
CA ALA A 96 -8.82 -1.85 26.83
C ALA A 96 -9.59 -2.74 27.81
N PRO A 97 -8.91 -3.56 28.64
CA PRO A 97 -9.58 -4.38 29.64
C PRO A 97 -10.49 -3.52 30.53
N GLY A 98 -11.81 -3.73 30.41
CA GLY A 98 -12.83 -3.06 31.22
C GLY A 98 -13.11 -1.58 30.91
N LYS A 99 -12.75 -1.03 29.74
CA LYS A 99 -13.03 0.38 29.37
C LYS A 99 -13.46 0.56 27.90
N LYS A 100 -14.03 1.75 27.60
CA LYS A 100 -14.24 2.28 26.25
C LYS A 100 -12.94 2.22 25.43
N GLY A 101 -13.07 2.00 24.11
CA GLY A 101 -11.94 1.89 23.18
C GLY A 101 -10.92 3.02 23.33
N ARG A 102 -9.64 2.69 23.17
CA ARG A 102 -8.52 3.64 23.17
C ARG A 102 -8.04 3.88 21.75
N ILE A 103 -7.61 5.12 21.50
CA ILE A 103 -6.99 5.52 20.24
C ILE A 103 -5.53 5.85 20.52
N PHE A 104 -4.62 5.21 19.80
CA PHE A 104 -3.19 5.51 19.79
C PHE A 104 -2.84 6.19 18.48
N GLN A 105 -2.09 7.29 18.54
CA GLN A 105 -1.83 8.13 17.37
C GLN A 105 -0.34 8.15 17.04
N PHE A 106 0.00 8.05 15.76
CA PHE A 106 1.38 7.99 15.29
C PHE A 106 1.59 8.80 14.01
N ASP A 107 2.74 9.46 13.90
CA ASP A 107 3.25 9.93 12.61
C ASP A 107 4.21 8.90 11.99
N VAL A 108 4.05 8.69 10.69
CA VAL A 108 4.80 7.71 9.90
C VAL A 108 5.21 8.30 8.56
N ALA A 109 6.53 8.38 8.33
CA ALA A 109 7.06 8.68 7.01
C ALA A 109 6.93 7.45 6.10
N ALA A 110 6.20 7.60 5.00
CA ALA A 110 5.90 6.50 4.08
C ALA A 110 5.63 6.99 2.66
N MET A 111 5.34 6.07 1.76
CA MET A 111 5.09 6.35 0.35
C MET A 111 3.62 6.49 -0.02
N ASN A 112 2.75 5.80 0.71
CA ASN A 112 1.29 5.76 0.53
C ASN A 112 0.65 5.23 1.84
N PRO A 113 -0.70 5.27 1.98
CA PRO A 113 -1.38 4.81 3.20
C PRO A 113 -1.09 3.35 3.59
N MET A 114 -0.96 2.43 2.62
CA MET A 114 -0.66 1.03 2.88
C MET A 114 0.75 0.83 3.43
N ASP A 115 1.74 1.47 2.81
CA ASP A 115 3.12 1.47 3.30
C ASP A 115 3.20 2.11 4.68
N ALA A 116 2.47 3.19 4.95
CA ALA A 116 2.42 3.82 6.27
C ALA A 116 1.99 2.83 7.35
N TYR A 117 0.90 2.08 7.12
CA TYR A 117 0.47 1.03 8.03
C TYR A 117 1.52 -0.08 8.19
N VAL A 118 2.09 -0.58 7.08
CA VAL A 118 3.14 -1.61 7.12
C VAL A 118 4.42 -1.13 7.82
N GLN A 119 4.78 0.15 7.74
CA GLN A 119 5.90 0.71 8.49
C GLN A 119 5.58 0.80 9.98
N LEU A 120 4.33 1.14 10.35
CA LEU A 120 3.89 1.18 11.74
C LEU A 120 3.95 -0.21 12.39
N THR A 121 3.50 -1.26 11.70
CA THR A 121 3.47 -2.64 12.24
C THR A 121 4.86 -3.23 12.50
N LYS A 122 5.90 -2.64 11.93
CA LYS A 122 7.31 -2.97 12.22
C LYS A 122 7.81 -2.33 13.51
N ARG A 123 7.17 -1.29 14.04
CA ARG A 123 7.58 -0.60 15.26
C ARG A 123 7.19 -1.43 16.49
N LEU A 124 8.10 -1.51 17.47
CA LEU A 124 7.86 -2.24 18.72
C LEU A 124 6.62 -1.71 19.46
N VAL A 125 6.41 -0.39 19.48
CA VAL A 125 5.29 0.25 20.18
C VAL A 125 3.94 -0.21 19.65
N TYR A 126 3.79 -0.38 18.34
CA TYR A 126 2.54 -0.89 17.75
C TYR A 126 2.27 -2.32 18.22
N ARG A 127 3.30 -3.18 18.19
CA ARG A 127 3.20 -4.59 18.59
C ARG A 127 2.85 -4.79 20.06
N THR A 128 3.02 -3.77 20.89
CA THR A 128 2.63 -3.80 22.30
C THR A 128 1.20 -3.34 22.58
N ILE A 129 0.48 -2.85 21.56
CA ILE A 129 -0.93 -2.46 21.70
C ILE A 129 -1.76 -3.74 21.67
N PRO A 130 -2.46 -4.10 22.76
CA PRO A 130 -3.31 -5.28 22.77
C PRO A 130 -4.63 -5.00 22.05
N ASP A 131 -5.20 -6.04 21.43
CA ASP A 131 -6.60 -6.05 20.98
C ASP A 131 -6.96 -4.88 20.04
N VAL A 132 -6.12 -4.67 19.02
CA VAL A 132 -6.35 -3.70 17.94
C VAL A 132 -7.47 -4.23 17.04
N TYR A 133 -8.52 -3.43 16.84
CA TYR A 133 -9.67 -3.81 16.00
C TYR A 133 -9.82 -2.95 14.75
N GLN A 134 -9.18 -1.77 14.70
CA GLN A 134 -9.25 -0.88 13.54
C GLN A 134 -8.03 0.03 13.47
N VAL A 135 -7.58 0.32 12.24
CA VAL A 135 -6.53 1.30 11.98
C VAL A 135 -6.96 2.24 10.87
N GLU A 136 -6.80 3.54 11.08
CA GLU A 136 -7.13 4.59 10.13
C GLU A 136 -5.87 5.38 9.76
N VAL A 137 -5.65 5.60 8.47
CA VAL A 137 -4.48 6.30 7.94
C VAL A 137 -4.90 7.57 7.21
N PHE A 138 -4.23 8.68 7.52
CA PHE A 138 -4.53 10.02 6.99
C PHE A 138 -3.31 10.58 6.23
N GLU A 139 -3.56 11.33 5.15
CA GLU A 139 -2.55 11.94 4.26
C GLU A 139 -1.96 13.26 4.80
N SER A 140 -1.94 13.42 6.12
CA SER A 140 -1.41 14.60 6.81
C SER A 140 -0.76 14.17 8.13
N ALA A 141 0.23 14.93 8.59
CA ALA A 141 0.79 14.74 9.92
C ALA A 141 -0.25 15.09 11.00
N LEU A 142 -0.04 14.56 12.21
CA LEU A 142 -0.93 14.77 13.36
C LEU A 142 -1.26 16.25 13.60
N ALA A 143 -0.25 17.11 13.50
CA ALA A 143 -0.37 18.54 13.77
C ALA A 143 -1.17 19.30 12.69
N ASP A 144 -1.21 18.77 11.47
CA ASP A 144 -1.84 19.40 10.31
C ASP A 144 -3.21 18.77 9.97
N ARG A 145 -3.65 17.80 10.76
CA ARG A 145 -4.89 17.07 10.52
C ARG A 145 -6.11 17.86 10.98
N GLU A 146 -7.07 18.01 10.09
CA GLU A 146 -8.36 18.63 10.43
C GLU A 146 -9.23 17.65 11.23
N ALA A 147 -10.02 18.18 12.17
CA ALA A 147 -10.90 17.37 13.02
C ALA A 147 -11.97 16.59 12.23
N THR A 148 -12.30 17.03 11.02
CA THR A 148 -13.30 16.42 10.14
C THR A 148 -12.68 15.65 8.97
N GLN A 149 -11.35 15.53 8.93
CA GLN A 149 -10.66 14.86 7.84
C GLN A 149 -11.05 13.37 7.82
N GLN A 150 -11.40 12.86 6.64
CA GLN A 150 -11.67 11.44 6.45
C GLN A 150 -10.35 10.66 6.30
N PRO A 151 -10.28 9.43 6.79
CA PRO A 151 -9.11 8.58 6.57
C PRO A 151 -8.97 8.29 5.07
N ALA A 152 -7.73 8.37 4.59
CA ALA A 152 -7.38 7.97 3.23
C ALA A 152 -7.46 6.44 3.06
N ARG A 153 -7.24 5.69 4.15
CA ARG A 153 -7.47 4.26 4.20
C ARG A 153 -7.87 3.80 5.60
N LEU A 154 -8.80 2.85 5.66
CA LEU A 154 -9.23 2.16 6.86
C LEU A 154 -8.86 0.68 6.72
N PHE A 155 -8.32 0.10 7.79
CA PHE A 155 -8.03 -1.32 7.93
C PHE A 155 -8.94 -1.90 9.01
N GLY A 156 -9.84 -2.79 8.60
CA GLY A 156 -10.67 -3.58 9.51
C GLY A 156 -9.93 -4.79 10.07
N GLU A 157 -10.53 -5.49 11.04
CA GLU A 157 -9.95 -6.66 11.72
C GLU A 157 -9.37 -7.71 10.76
N ASP A 158 -10.02 -7.93 9.62
CA ASP A 158 -9.64 -8.89 8.58
C ASP A 158 -8.40 -8.48 7.77
N GLU A 159 -8.03 -7.20 7.81
CA GLU A 159 -6.85 -6.65 7.13
C GLU A 159 -5.69 -6.36 8.08
N LEU A 160 -5.88 -6.51 9.40
CA LEU A 160 -4.86 -6.16 10.39
C LEU A 160 -3.67 -7.12 10.36
N ILE A 161 -2.47 -6.56 10.23
CA ILE A 161 -1.21 -7.29 10.27
C ILE A 161 -0.81 -7.46 11.74
N PHE A 162 -0.90 -8.71 12.21
CA PHE A 162 -0.66 -9.18 13.58
C PHE A 162 -1.77 -8.80 14.57
N VAL A 163 -2.81 -9.65 14.61
CA VAL A 163 -3.66 -9.80 15.78
C VAL A 163 -3.06 -10.93 16.60
N THR A 164 -2.42 -10.63 17.73
CA THR A 164 -2.16 -11.68 18.73
C THR A 164 -3.50 -12.08 19.29
N ASP A 165 -4.02 -13.23 18.84
CA ASP A 165 -5.04 -13.96 19.57
C ASP A 165 -4.53 -14.15 20.99
N ASN A 166 -5.10 -13.41 21.94
CA ASN A 166 -4.93 -13.73 23.35
C ASN A 166 -5.73 -15.01 23.63
N GLY A 167 -5.14 -16.14 23.23
CA GLY A 167 -5.44 -17.47 23.73
C GLY A 167 -6.32 -18.33 22.83
N GLN A 168 -5.72 -18.98 21.83
CA GLN A 168 -5.84 -20.43 21.64
C GLN A 168 -4.55 -20.99 21.01
N THR A 169 -3.71 -21.60 21.84
CA THR A 169 -2.86 -22.71 21.39
C THR A 169 -3.74 -23.78 20.77
N LYS A 170 -3.49 -24.14 19.51
CA LYS A 170 -3.84 -25.47 19.00
C LYS A 170 -2.87 -26.50 19.55
#